data_AF-A0A9X0A050-F1
#
_entry.id   AF-A0A9X0A050-F1
#
_cell.length_a   1.000
_cell.length_b   1.000
_cell.length_c   1.000
_cell.angle_alpha   90.00
_cell.angle_beta   90.00
_cell.angle_gamma   90.00
#
_symmetry.space_group_name_H-M   'P 1'
#
loop_
_entity.id
_entity.type
_entity.pdbx_description
1 polymer ?
#
loop_
_entity_poly.entity_id
_entity_poly.type
_entity_poly.pdbx_seq_one_letter_code
_entity_poly.pdbx_strand_id
1 'polypeptide(L)'
;MSPQDRETFNFDVEKMDWDTYLVRFVLGLKKYLLKEDLANLPVAQSRIRRLRNIRWTAYFCLFLFGSWLVIKRFPAAQTAWTQCLTGVHRLSLALEPFKLSN
;
A
#
# COMPACT_ATOMS: atom_id res chain seq x y z
N MET A 1 19.48 -41.92 -2.28
CA MET A 1 19.56 -40.99 -1.13
C MET A 1 20.14 -41.75 0.03
N SER A 2 21.17 -41.21 0.66
CA SER A 2 21.72 -41.76 1.90
C SER A 2 20.63 -41.72 2.98
N PRO A 3 20.57 -42.69 3.92
CA PRO A 3 19.73 -42.58 5.11
C PRO A 3 19.92 -41.26 5.87
N GLN A 4 21.13 -40.69 5.83
CA GLN A 4 21.47 -39.39 6.45
C GLN A 4 20.82 -38.19 5.74
N ASP A 5 20.58 -38.29 4.43
CA ASP A 5 19.92 -37.22 3.66
C ASP A 5 18.44 -37.09 4.08
N ARG A 6 17.82 -38.21 4.49
CA ARG A 6 16.44 -38.24 4.99
C ARG A 6 16.29 -37.65 6.39
N GLU A 7 17.34 -37.71 7.22
CA GLU A 7 17.32 -37.08 8.55
C GLU A 7 17.55 -35.57 8.46
N THR A 8 18.33 -35.12 7.48
CA THR A 8 18.71 -33.71 7.34
C THR A 8 17.69 -32.89 6.53
N PHE A 9 17.03 -33.53 5.56
CA PHE A 9 16.00 -32.91 4.72
C PHE A 9 14.67 -33.63 4.91
N ASN A 10 13.71 -32.96 5.56
CA ASN A 10 12.37 -33.47 5.66
C ASN A 10 11.65 -33.25 4.32
N PHE A 11 11.50 -34.31 3.53
CA PHE A 11 10.80 -34.31 2.24
C PHE A 11 9.28 -34.45 2.37
N ASP A 12 8.75 -34.41 3.60
CA ASP A 12 7.32 -34.45 3.84
C ASP A 12 6.67 -33.13 3.40
N VAL A 13 6.13 -33.16 2.18
CA VAL A 13 5.53 -32.02 1.48
C VAL A 13 4.32 -31.46 2.24
N GLU A 14 3.62 -32.31 3.00
CA GLU A 14 2.41 -31.94 3.76
C GLU A 14 2.74 -31.12 5.01
N LYS A 15 3.93 -31.32 5.59
CA LYS A 15 4.38 -30.61 6.80
C LYS A 15 5.25 -29.40 6.49
N MET A 16 5.46 -29.07 5.21
CA MET A 16 6.36 -28.02 4.77
C MET A 16 5.63 -26.67 4.68
N ASP A 17 6.14 -25.67 5.39
CA ASP A 17 5.74 -24.28 5.19
C ASP A 17 6.33 -23.74 3.88
N TRP A 18 5.49 -23.73 2.85
CA TRP A 18 5.84 -23.30 1.49
C TRP A 18 6.32 -21.85 1.42
N ASP A 19 5.76 -20.96 2.23
CA ASP A 19 6.12 -19.54 2.22
C ASP A 19 7.56 -19.37 2.68
N THR A 20 7.89 -19.97 3.83
CA THR A 20 9.27 -19.95 4.36
C THR A 20 10.25 -20.67 3.44
N TYR A 21 9.86 -21.81 2.86
CA TYR A 21 10.71 -22.56 1.94
C TYR A 21 11.07 -21.75 0.70
N LEU A 22 10.07 -21.17 0.03
CA LEU A 22 10.28 -20.37 -1.19
C LEU A 22 11.11 -19.11 -0.90
N VAL A 23 10.87 -18.43 0.23
CA VAL A 23 11.68 -17.27 0.62
C VAL A 23 13.14 -17.67 0.81
N ARG A 24 13.41 -18.77 1.54
CA ARG A 24 14.79 -19.26 1.76
C ARG A 24 15.45 -19.69 0.46
N PHE A 25 14.71 -20.37 -0.41
CA PHE A 25 15.19 -20.79 -1.73
C PHE A 25 15.59 -19.59 -2.60
N VAL A 26 14.73 -18.59 -2.72
CA VAL A 26 15.02 -17.38 -3.52
C VAL A 26 16.19 -16.58 -2.93
N LEU A 27 16.30 -16.49 -1.60
CA LEU A 27 17.45 -15.84 -0.94
C LEU A 27 18.75 -16.60 -1.21
N GLY A 28 18.72 -17.93 -1.12
CA GLY A 28 19.86 -18.79 -1.46
C GLY A 28 20.28 -18.63 -2.92
N LEU A 29 19.32 -18.62 -3.84
CA LEU A 29 19.57 -18.40 -5.27
C LEU A 29 20.27 -17.06 -5.50
N LYS A 30 19.76 -15.97 -4.92
CA LYS A 30 20.36 -14.63 -5.06
C LYS A 30 21.78 -14.56 -4.51
N LYS A 31 22.01 -15.14 -3.32
CA LYS A 31 23.31 -15.09 -2.64
C LYS A 31 24.36 -15.96 -3.31
N TYR A 32 24.02 -17.20 -3.67
CA TYR A 32 25.00 -18.20 -4.08
C TYR A 32 25.12 -18.34 -5.59
N LEU A 33 24.00 -18.26 -6.33
CA LEU A 33 24.02 -18.37 -7.78
C LEU A 33 24.31 -17.01 -8.43
N LEU A 34 23.55 -15.98 -8.04
CA LEU A 34 23.69 -14.63 -8.63
C LEU A 34 24.80 -13.80 -7.97
N LYS A 35 25.36 -14.25 -6.84
CA LYS A 35 26.39 -13.54 -6.06
C LYS A 35 25.98 -12.11 -5.67
N GLU A 36 24.68 -11.87 -5.48
CA GLU A 36 24.17 -10.58 -5.04
C GLU A 36 24.36 -10.40 -3.53
N ASP A 37 24.73 -9.18 -3.12
CA ASP A 37 24.76 -8.81 -1.72
C ASP A 37 23.34 -8.59 -1.19
N LEU A 38 22.90 -9.49 -0.30
CA LEU A 38 21.60 -9.46 0.35
C LEU A 38 21.40 -8.22 1.24
N ALA A 39 22.47 -7.51 1.63
CA ALA A 39 22.37 -6.25 2.37
C ALA A 39 21.64 -5.15 1.56
N ASN A 40 21.56 -5.29 0.24
CA ASN A 40 20.87 -4.34 -0.65
C ASN A 40 19.35 -4.61 -0.79
N LEU A 41 18.83 -5.72 -0.27
CA LEU A 41 17.38 -6.02 -0.26
C LEU A 41 16.51 -4.91 0.34
N PRO A 42 16.80 -4.35 1.54
CA PRO A 42 16.02 -3.25 2.10
C PRO A 42 16.04 -2.00 1.22
N VAL A 43 17.13 -1.77 0.49
CA VAL A 43 17.28 -0.65 -0.46
C VAL A 43 16.42 -0.87 -1.70
N ALA A 44 16.36 -2.10 -2.23
CA ALA A 44 15.48 -2.44 -3.34
C ALA A 44 13.99 -2.25 -2.95
N GLN A 45 13.62 -2.72 -1.76
CA GLN A 45 12.25 -2.52 -1.23
C GLN A 45 11.92 -1.04 -1.03
N SER A 46 12.86 -0.22 -0.52
CA SER A 46 12.62 1.21 -0.35
C SER A 46 12.45 1.94 -1.68
N ARG A 47 13.19 1.55 -2.73
CA ARG A 47 13.00 2.07 -4.09
C ARG A 47 11.61 1.75 -4.64
N ILE A 48 11.15 0.51 -4.48
CA ILE A 48 9.80 0.10 -4.91
C ILE A 48 8.72 0.88 -4.14
N ARG A 49 8.87 1.02 -2.82
CA ARG A 49 7.96 1.84 -1.99
C ARG A 49 7.94 3.30 -2.46
N ARG A 50 9.09 3.89 -2.76
CA ARG A 50 9.20 5.25 -3.27
C ARG A 50 8.48 5.43 -4.61
N LEU A 51 8.69 4.51 -5.56
CA LEU A 51 7.99 4.54 -6.86
C LEU A 51 6.48 4.43 -6.68
N ARG A 52 6.01 3.56 -5.78
CA ARG A 52 4.59 3.44 -5.46
C ARG A 52 4.03 4.74 -4.89
N ASN A 53 4.74 5.37 -3.95
CA ASN A 53 4.32 6.64 -3.37
C ASN A 53 4.25 7.75 -4.44
N ILE A 54 5.26 7.87 -5.30
CA ILE A 54 5.26 8.83 -6.41
C ILE A 54 4.03 8.64 -7.30
N ARG A 55 3.71 7.39 -7.66
CA ARG A 55 2.53 7.09 -8.49
C ARG A 55 1.23 7.55 -7.83
N TRP A 56 1.06 7.24 -6.55
CA TRP A 56 -0.13 7.66 -5.79
C TRP A 56 -0.21 9.18 -5.66
N THR A 57 0.90 9.85 -5.36
CA THR A 57 0.97 11.31 -5.31
C THR A 57 0.65 11.92 -6.67
N ALA A 58 1.15 11.37 -7.77
CA ALA A 58 0.85 11.85 -9.12
C ALA A 58 -0.65 11.74 -9.44
N TYR A 59 -1.29 10.59 -9.14
CA TYR A 59 -2.74 10.45 -9.33
C TYR A 59 -3.54 11.42 -8.46
N PHE A 60 -3.12 11.63 -7.21
CA PHE A 60 -3.76 12.59 -6.32
C PHE A 60 -3.66 14.02 -6.87
N CYS A 61 -2.47 14.43 -7.33
CA CYS A 61 -2.26 15.74 -7.96
C CYS A 61 -3.09 15.91 -9.23
N LEU A 62 -3.15 14.89 -10.09
CA LEU A 62 -3.98 14.91 -11.31
C LEU A 62 -5.47 15.02 -10.97
N PHE A 63 -5.92 14.30 -9.96
CA PHE A 63 -7.31 14.38 -9.48
C PHE A 63 -7.65 15.76 -8.95
N LEU A 64 -6.79 16.35 -8.11
CA LEU A 64 -6.97 17.71 -7.61
C LEU A 64 -6.96 18.76 -8.72
N PHE A 65 -6.07 18.62 -9.69
CA PHE A 65 -6.00 19.53 -10.81
C PHE A 65 -7.24 19.41 -11.71
N GLY A 66 -7.67 18.18 -11.99
CA GLY A 66 -8.89 17.91 -12.75
C GLY A 66 -10.14 18.45 -12.06
N SER A 67 -10.30 18.21 -10.76
CA SER A 67 -11.43 18.73 -9.99
C SER A 67 -11.42 20.25 -9.95
N TRP A 68 -10.26 20.89 -9.78
CA TRP A 68 -10.12 22.34 -9.84
C TRP A 68 -10.54 22.90 -11.20
N LEU A 69 -10.14 22.27 -12.31
CA LEU A 69 -10.57 22.67 -13.65
C LEU A 69 -12.08 22.53 -13.85
N VAL A 70 -12.68 21.41 -13.40
CA VAL A 70 -14.12 21.18 -13.49
C VAL A 70 -14.90 22.24 -12.68
N ILE A 71 -14.46 22.53 -11.45
CA ILE A 71 -15.06 23.56 -10.61
C ILE A 71 -14.94 24.94 -11.27
N LYS A 72 -13.80 25.27 -11.90
CA LYS A 72 -13.66 26.54 -12.62
C LYS A 72 -14.52 26.63 -13.88
N ARG A 73 -14.69 25.52 -14.59
CA ARG A 73 -15.39 25.51 -15.89
C ARG A 73 -16.91 25.43 -15.74
N PHE A 74 -17.40 24.78 -14.70
CA PHE A 74 -18.82 24.50 -14.49
C PHE A 74 -19.36 25.19 -13.22
N PRO A 75 -20.14 26.28 -13.35
CA PRO A 75 -20.71 26.98 -12.19
C PRO A 75 -21.73 26.11 -11.44
N ALA A 76 -22.38 25.14 -12.10
CA ALA A 76 -23.27 24.17 -11.45
C ALA A 76 -22.54 23.27 -10.44
N ALA A 77 -21.28 22.91 -10.73
CA ALA A 77 -20.45 22.15 -9.80
C ALA A 77 -20.03 23.00 -8.59
N GLN A 78 -19.76 24.29 -8.79
CA GLN A 78 -19.52 25.24 -7.70
C GLN A 78 -20.74 25.35 -6.78
N THR A 79 -21.94 25.50 -7.34
CA THR A 79 -23.18 25.60 -6.54
C THR A 79 -23.49 24.31 -5.78
N ALA A 80 -23.25 23.14 -6.39
CA ALA A 80 -23.43 21.86 -5.71
C ALA A 80 -22.42 21.68 -4.56
N TRP A 81 -21.16 22.05 -4.78
CA TRP A 81 -20.12 22.01 -3.76
C TRP A 81 -20.42 22.91 -2.56
N THR A 82 -20.85 24.15 -2.80
CA THR A 82 -21.21 25.09 -1.72
C THR A 82 -22.46 24.65 -0.97
N GLN A 83 -23.46 24.08 -1.65
CA GLN A 83 -24.63 23.49 -1.00
C GLN A 83 -24.27 22.31 -0.09
N CYS A 84 -23.39 21.40 -0.55
CA CYS A 84 -22.91 20.29 0.27
C CYS A 84 -22.14 20.78 1.51
N LEU A 85 -21.20 21.73 1.35
CA LEU A 85 -20.45 22.30 2.47
C LEU A 85 -21.37 22.98 3.48
N THR A 86 -22.38 23.71 3.01
CA THR A 86 -23.36 24.36 3.88
C THR A 86 -24.22 23.33 4.61
N GLY A 87 -24.60 22.23 3.95
CA GLY A 87 -25.34 21.13 4.56
C GLY A 87 -24.54 20.46 5.68
N VAL A 88 -23.25 20.16 5.44
CA VAL A 88 -22.36 19.58 6.46
C VAL A 88 -22.17 20.53 7.64
N HIS A 89 -21.98 21.83 7.41
CA HIS A 89 -21.85 22.82 8.48
C HIS A 89 -23.13 22.95 9.32
N ARG A 90 -24.31 22.88 8.70
CA ARG A 90 -25.59 22.88 9.43
C ARG A 90 -25.74 21.62 10.29
N LEU A 91 -25.34 20.46 9.77
CA LEU A 91 -25.36 19.21 10.52
C LEU A 91 -24.35 19.21 11.67
N SER A 92 -23.15 19.77 11.49
CA SER A 92 -22.17 19.89 12.57
C SER A 92 -22.69 20.79 13.69
N LEU A 93 -23.30 21.93 13.35
CA LEU A 93 -23.94 22.81 14.34
C LEU A 93 -25.12 22.14 15.05
N ALA A 94 -25.93 21.35 14.34
CA ALA A 94 -27.03 20.60 14.95
C ALA A 94 -26.55 19.50 15.92
N LEU A 95 -25.31 19.03 15.77
CA LEU A 95 -24.70 17.99 16.61
C LEU A 95 -23.86 18.56 17.77
N GLU A 96 -23.49 19.84 17.76
CA GLU A 96 -22.82 20.53 18.88
C GLU A 96 -23.57 20.43 20.23
N PRO A 97 -24.91 20.61 20.33
CA PRO A 97 -25.60 20.50 21.62
C PRO A 97 -25.57 19.09 22.21
N PHE A 98 -25.43 18.04 21.38
CA PHE A 98 -25.30 16.66 21.85
C PHE A 98 -23.90 16.34 22.38
N LYS A 99 -22.89 17.07 21.94
CA LYS A 99 -21.49 16.87 22.33
C LYS A 99 -21.13 17.51 23.68
N LEU A 100 -21.95 18.47 24.15
CA LEU A 100 -21.77 19.20 25.41
C LEU A 100 -22.54 18.58 26.59
N SER A 101 -23.37 17.55 26.35
CA SER A 101 -24.22 16.88 27.34
C SER A 101 -23.63 15.56 27.89
N ASN A 102 -22.37 15.24 27.55
CA ASN A 102 -21.62 14.06 28.00
C ASN A 102 -20.26 14.51 28.52
#